data_AF-K0W0P3-F1
#
_entry.id   AF-K0W0P3-F1
#
_cell.length_a   1.000
_cell.length_b   1.000
_cell.length_c   1.000
_cell.angle_alpha   90.00
_cell.angle_beta   90.00
_cell.angle_gamma   90.00
#
_symmetry.space_group_name_H-M   'P 1'
#
loop_
_entity.id
_entity.type
_entity.pdbx_description
1 polymer ?
#
loop_
_entity_poly.entity_id
_entity_poly.type
_entity_poly.pdbx_seq_one_letter_code
_entity_poly.pdbx_strand_id
1 'polypeptide(L)'
;SPVRKVREDAAYGQSLAYLRAGLSSNAAVAATKAPQNRQRAAELQVAILADRALSAFDAGRYRETLIYLDQRAQLQQERIDLMVLRGYSYLNLKMYDDAGRIFEAAAATGSRDATRGLADLRKITHPDVND
;
A
#
# COMPACT_ATOMS: atom_id res chain seq x y z
N SER A 1 6.06 -33.26 -10.41
CA SER A 1 6.36 -34.20 -9.30
C SER A 1 5.65 -33.71 -8.03
N PRO A 2 5.07 -34.62 -7.23
CA PRO A 2 4.47 -34.29 -5.92
C PRO A 2 5.38 -33.46 -5.00
N VAL A 3 6.69 -33.74 -5.00
CA VAL A 3 7.68 -33.01 -4.19
C VAL A 3 7.75 -31.52 -4.57
N ARG A 4 7.58 -31.19 -5.86
CA ARG A 4 7.57 -29.79 -6.32
C ARG A 4 6.36 -29.03 -5.77
N LYS A 5 5.17 -29.66 -5.81
CA LYS A 5 3.94 -29.05 -5.26
C LYS A 5 4.05 -28.81 -3.75
N VAL A 6 4.55 -29.79 -3.00
CA VAL A 6 4.74 -29.63 -1.54
C VAL A 6 5.67 -28.45 -1.21
N ARG A 7 6.77 -28.29 -1.96
CA ARG A 7 7.68 -27.14 -1.76
C ARG A 7 7.03 -25.82 -2.15
N GLU A 8 6.26 -25.79 -3.24
CA GLU A 8 5.49 -24.62 -3.68
C GLU A 8 4.47 -24.19 -2.60
N ASP A 9 3.67 -25.12 -2.11
CA ASP A 9 2.66 -24.88 -1.06
C ASP A 9 3.30 -24.44 0.26
N ALA A 10 4.42 -25.04 0.66
CA ALA A 10 5.14 -24.67 1.88
C ALA A 10 5.71 -23.24 1.78
N ALA A 11 6.34 -22.89 0.66
CA ALA A 11 6.86 -21.54 0.44
C ALA A 11 5.74 -20.50 0.41
N TYR A 12 4.61 -20.82 -0.24
CA TYR A 12 3.43 -19.95 -0.28
C TYR A 12 2.85 -19.72 1.12
N GLY A 13 2.58 -20.80 1.87
CA GLY A 13 2.04 -20.73 3.23
C GLY A 13 2.95 -19.96 4.18
N GLN A 14 4.27 -20.17 4.11
CA GLN A 14 5.24 -19.43 4.91
C GLN A 14 5.23 -17.92 4.57
N SER A 15 5.13 -17.57 3.29
CA SER A 15 5.05 -16.17 2.85
C SER A 15 3.81 -15.49 3.42
N LEU A 16 2.66 -16.16 3.37
CA LEU A 16 1.40 -15.65 3.95
C LEU A 16 1.49 -15.51 5.47
N ALA A 17 2.19 -16.41 6.17
CA ALA A 17 2.39 -16.30 7.62
C ALA A 17 3.23 -15.07 7.97
N TYR A 18 4.31 -14.80 7.22
CA TYR A 18 5.10 -13.58 7.42
C TYR A 18 4.32 -12.31 7.12
N LEU A 19 3.48 -12.29 6.08
CA LEU A 19 2.61 -11.15 5.78
C LEU A 19 1.61 -10.88 6.92
N ARG A 20 1.03 -11.91 7.51
CA ARG A 20 0.15 -11.75 8.69
C ARG A 20 0.86 -11.18 9.91
N ALA A 21 2.18 -11.37 9.98
CA ALA A 21 3.02 -10.82 11.05
C ALA A 21 3.62 -9.43 10.71
N GLY A 22 3.27 -8.82 9.56
CA GLY A 22 3.85 -7.54 9.12
C GLY A 22 5.31 -7.64 8.66
N LEU A 23 5.77 -8.84 8.30
CA LEU A 23 7.17 -9.12 7.96
C LEU A 23 7.34 -9.28 6.43
N SER A 24 6.98 -8.27 5.64
CA SER A 24 7.04 -8.33 4.17
C SER A 24 8.41 -8.71 3.59
N SER A 25 9.51 -8.31 4.20
CA SER A 25 10.85 -8.74 3.76
C SER A 25 11.05 -10.25 3.90
N ASN A 26 10.63 -10.83 5.03
CA ASN A 26 10.69 -12.28 5.24
C ASN A 26 9.71 -13.03 4.34
N ALA A 27 8.54 -12.43 4.07
CA ALA A 27 7.58 -12.98 3.12
C ALA A 27 8.18 -13.05 1.70
N ALA A 28 8.86 -12.01 1.24
CA ALA A 28 9.52 -12.00 -0.06
C ALA A 28 10.61 -13.08 -0.16
N VAL A 29 11.44 -13.23 0.89
CA VAL A 29 12.46 -14.29 0.95
C VAL A 29 11.84 -15.69 0.98
N ALA A 30 10.73 -15.88 1.69
CA ALA A 30 10.01 -17.14 1.71
C ALA A 30 9.44 -17.49 0.31
N ALA A 31 8.91 -16.49 -0.41
CA ALA A 31 8.35 -16.66 -1.74
C ALA A 31 9.38 -17.16 -2.77
N THR A 32 10.66 -16.81 -2.60
CA THR A 32 11.74 -17.25 -3.51
C THR A 32 12.23 -18.67 -3.23
N LYS A 33 11.82 -19.32 -2.13
CA LYS A 33 12.28 -20.68 -1.77
C LYS A 33 11.81 -21.76 -2.74
N ALA A 34 10.71 -21.52 -3.45
CA ALA A 34 10.22 -22.38 -4.52
C ALA A 34 9.50 -21.55 -5.58
N PRO A 35 9.71 -21.82 -6.88
CA PRO A 35 8.96 -21.15 -7.94
C PRO A 35 7.46 -21.32 -7.74
N GLN A 36 6.74 -20.21 -7.67
CA GLN A 36 5.29 -20.18 -7.58
C GLN A 36 4.68 -20.16 -8.98
N ASN A 37 3.47 -20.72 -9.11
CA ASN A 37 2.66 -20.41 -10.28
C ASN A 37 2.38 -18.89 -10.38
N ARG A 38 2.08 -18.43 -11.60
CA ARG A 38 1.92 -17.00 -11.90
C ARG A 38 0.87 -16.31 -11.03
N GLN A 39 -0.24 -16.98 -10.75
CA GLN A 39 -1.31 -16.42 -9.94
C GLN A 39 -0.85 -16.18 -8.51
N ARG A 40 -0.28 -17.19 -7.85
CA ARG A 40 0.22 -17.06 -6.47
C ARG A 40 1.37 -16.06 -6.37
N ALA A 41 2.25 -16.00 -7.37
CA ALA A 41 3.32 -15.01 -7.42
C ALA A 41 2.76 -13.58 -7.44
N ALA A 42 1.75 -13.32 -8.28
CA ALA A 42 1.09 -12.02 -8.35
C ALA A 42 0.36 -11.67 -7.04
N GLU A 43 -0.38 -12.62 -6.45
CA GLU A 43 -1.05 -12.45 -5.16
C GLU A 43 -0.06 -12.07 -4.04
N LEU A 44 1.05 -12.80 -3.93
CA LEU A 44 2.09 -12.49 -2.96
C LEU A 44 2.70 -11.11 -3.21
N GLN A 45 2.98 -10.76 -4.47
CA GLN A 45 3.60 -9.49 -4.79
C GLN A 45 2.69 -8.30 -4.47
N VAL A 46 1.39 -8.40 -4.77
CA VAL A 46 0.39 -7.39 -4.38
C VAL A 46 0.34 -7.21 -2.86
N ALA A 47 0.36 -8.32 -2.11
CA ALA A 47 0.32 -8.27 -0.64
C ALA A 47 1.60 -7.69 -0.03
N ILE A 48 2.77 -8.11 -0.53
CA ILE A 48 4.08 -7.61 -0.10
C ILE A 48 4.20 -6.10 -0.36
N LEU A 49 3.78 -5.62 -1.53
CA LEU A 49 3.85 -4.19 -1.86
C LEU A 49 2.91 -3.34 -0.99
N ALA A 50 1.72 -3.85 -0.67
CA ALA A 50 0.82 -3.15 0.25
C ALA A 50 1.42 -3.02 1.66
N ASP A 51 1.96 -4.11 2.20
CA ASP A 51 2.60 -4.13 3.53
C ASP A 51 3.83 -3.22 3.59
N ARG A 52 4.64 -3.20 2.52
CA ARG A 52 5.78 -2.28 2.39
C ARG A 52 5.36 -0.82 2.33
N ALA A 53 4.28 -0.51 1.61
CA ALA A 53 3.74 0.85 1.54
C ALA A 53 3.31 1.34 2.93
N LEU A 54 2.58 0.50 3.68
CA LEU A 54 2.18 0.79 5.07
C LEU A 54 3.39 0.96 5.98
N SER A 55 4.33 0.01 5.97
CA SER A 55 5.55 0.07 6.78
C SER A 55 6.42 1.28 6.47
N ALA A 56 6.49 1.70 5.20
CA ALA A 56 7.21 2.90 4.79
C ALA A 56 6.49 4.17 5.28
N PHE A 57 5.16 4.18 5.24
CA PHE A 57 4.35 5.31 5.69
C PHE A 57 4.49 5.53 7.20
N ASP A 58 4.36 4.45 7.98
CA ASP A 58 4.49 4.47 9.44
C ASP A 58 5.89 4.93 9.87
N ALA A 59 6.91 4.67 9.05
CA ALA A 59 8.27 5.13 9.26
C ALA A 59 8.56 6.54 8.69
N GLY A 60 7.54 7.26 8.22
CA GLY A 60 7.68 8.61 7.66
C GLY A 60 8.37 8.66 6.29
N ARG A 61 8.58 7.52 5.63
CA ARG A 61 9.24 7.42 4.31
C ARG A 61 8.23 7.57 3.18
N TYR A 62 7.54 8.70 3.13
CA TYR A 62 6.41 8.94 2.23
C TYR A 62 6.74 8.77 0.73
N ARG A 63 7.96 9.10 0.29
CA ARG A 63 8.38 8.86 -1.09
C ARG A 63 8.46 7.37 -1.42
N GLU A 64 8.97 6.55 -0.50
CA GLU A 64 8.99 5.09 -0.66
C GLU A 64 7.58 4.50 -0.63
N THR A 65 6.70 5.02 0.22
CA THR A 65 5.27 4.65 0.21
C THR A 65 4.68 4.81 -1.18
N LEU A 66 4.84 5.97 -1.82
CA LEU A 66 4.34 6.23 -3.16
C LEU A 66 4.91 5.25 -4.20
N ILE A 67 6.22 4.97 -4.14
CA ILE A 67 6.87 4.00 -5.04
C ILE A 67 6.24 2.61 -4.91
N TYR A 68 6.03 2.12 -3.68
CA TYR A 68 5.42 0.80 -3.47
C TYR A 68 3.96 0.75 -3.91
N LEU A 69 3.21 1.84 -3.69
CA LEU A 69 1.83 1.95 -4.16
C LEU A 69 1.74 1.95 -5.69
N ASP A 70 2.63 2.67 -6.38
CA ASP A 70 2.69 2.68 -7.85
C ASP A 70 3.01 1.31 -8.42
N GLN A 71 4.01 0.62 -7.87
CA GLN A 71 4.35 -0.75 -8.25
C GLN A 71 3.17 -1.69 -8.04
N ARG A 72 2.42 -1.54 -6.94
CA ARG A 72 1.24 -2.36 -6.67
C ARG A 72 0.12 -2.09 -7.66
N ALA A 73 -0.11 -0.82 -8.00
CA ALA A 73 -1.16 -0.39 -8.92
C ALA A 73 -0.97 -0.93 -10.34
N GLN A 74 0.28 -1.24 -10.74
CA GLN A 74 0.57 -1.92 -12.01
C GLN A 74 0.07 -3.38 -12.06
N LEU A 75 -0.13 -4.02 -10.90
CA LEU A 75 -0.54 -5.42 -10.80
C LEU A 75 -2.05 -5.56 -10.53
N GLN A 76 -2.60 -4.66 -9.73
CA GLN A 76 -3.99 -4.70 -9.32
C GLN A 76 -4.47 -3.28 -9.01
N GLN A 77 -5.72 -3.01 -9.37
CA GLN A 77 -6.40 -1.76 -9.04
C GLN A 77 -6.13 -1.34 -7.57
N GLU A 78 -5.79 -0.07 -7.39
CA GLU A 78 -5.52 0.46 -6.07
C GLU A 78 -6.79 0.44 -5.22
N ARG A 79 -6.67 -0.07 -3.99
CA ARG A 79 -7.79 -0.10 -3.05
C ARG A 79 -7.98 1.29 -2.44
N ILE A 80 -9.21 1.61 -2.05
CA ILE A 80 -9.55 2.94 -1.51
C ILE A 80 -8.74 3.29 -0.26
N ASP A 81 -8.48 2.35 0.63
CA ASP A 81 -7.64 2.57 1.81
C ASP A 81 -6.19 2.93 1.44
N LEU A 82 -5.66 2.33 0.36
CA LEU A 82 -4.33 2.65 -0.15
C LEU A 82 -4.30 3.98 -0.91
N MET A 83 -5.40 4.36 -1.57
CA MET A 83 -5.55 5.72 -2.12
C MET A 83 -5.54 6.77 -1.00
N VAL A 84 -6.22 6.50 0.13
CA VAL A 84 -6.16 7.39 1.30
C VAL A 84 -4.73 7.50 1.83
N LEU A 85 -4.01 6.38 1.97
CA LEU A 85 -2.59 6.36 2.35
C LEU A 85 -1.71 7.19 1.39
N ARG A 86 -1.97 7.08 0.08
CA ARG A 86 -1.33 7.89 -0.97
C ARG A 86 -1.58 9.38 -0.76
N GLY A 87 -2.84 9.76 -0.51
CA GLY A 87 -3.22 11.15 -0.24
C GLY A 87 -2.48 11.74 0.96
N TYR A 88 -2.41 11.00 2.07
CA TYR A 88 -1.62 11.43 3.24
C TYR A 88 -0.11 11.47 2.97
N SER A 89 0.40 10.59 2.11
CA SER A 89 1.82 10.62 1.71
C SER A 89 2.15 11.91 0.95
N TYR A 90 1.32 12.30 -0.01
CA TYR A 90 1.46 13.59 -0.69
C TYR A 90 1.31 14.78 0.27
N LEU A 91 0.34 14.72 1.19
CA LEU A 91 0.11 15.77 2.18
C LEU A 91 1.36 16.02 3.05
N ASN A 92 1.98 14.96 3.57
CA ASN A 92 3.19 15.05 4.38
C ASN A 92 4.41 15.54 3.57
N LEU A 93 4.42 15.28 2.26
CA LEU A 93 5.42 15.83 1.34
C LEU A 93 5.13 17.28 0.90
N LYS A 94 4.07 17.90 1.44
CA LYS A 94 3.57 19.24 1.09
C LYS A 94 3.16 19.37 -0.39
N MET A 95 2.86 18.25 -1.03
CA MET A 95 2.35 18.18 -2.40
C MET A 95 0.82 18.31 -2.37
N TYR A 96 0.35 19.49 -2.00
CA TYR A 96 -1.05 19.75 -1.65
C TYR A 96 -2.03 19.50 -2.80
N ASP A 97 -1.68 19.88 -4.02
CA ASP A 97 -2.54 19.67 -5.20
C ASP A 97 -2.71 18.18 -5.52
N ASP A 98 -1.64 17.40 -5.41
CA ASP A 98 -1.68 15.96 -5.63
C ASP A 98 -2.46 15.26 -4.52
N ALA A 99 -2.25 15.67 -3.26
CA ALA A 99 -3.02 15.17 -2.13
C ALA A 99 -4.53 15.42 -2.32
N GLY A 100 -4.91 16.64 -2.73
CA GLY A 100 -6.29 17.03 -3.01
C GLY A 100 -6.92 16.14 -4.08
N ARG A 101 -6.27 16.00 -5.24
CA ARG A 101 -6.76 15.15 -6.34
C ARG A 101 -6.99 13.70 -5.90
N ILE A 102 -6.07 13.12 -5.13
CA ILE A 102 -6.19 11.75 -4.65
C ILE A 102 -7.33 11.61 -3.62
N PHE A 103 -7.43 12.53 -2.66
CA PHE A 103 -8.52 12.49 -1.68
C PHE A 103 -9.88 12.73 -2.32
N GLU A 104 -10.00 13.62 -3.30
CA GLU A 104 -11.25 13.82 -4.07
C GLU A 104 -11.68 12.54 -4.79
N ALA A 105 -10.74 11.89 -5.50
CA ALA A 105 -11.02 10.63 -6.18
C ALA A 105 -11.49 9.53 -5.21
N ALA A 106 -10.85 9.41 -4.04
CA ALA A 106 -11.24 8.44 -3.02
C ALA A 106 -12.56 8.82 -2.31
N ALA A 107 -12.82 10.11 -2.08
CA ALA A 107 -14.06 10.59 -1.46
C ALA A 107 -15.27 10.36 -2.38
N ALA A 108 -15.09 10.48 -3.71
CA ALA A 108 -16.11 10.18 -4.70
C ALA A 108 -16.65 8.74 -4.64
N THR A 109 -15.91 7.81 -4.03
CA THR A 109 -16.37 6.43 -3.78
C THR A 109 -17.12 6.27 -2.46
N GLY A 110 -17.38 7.36 -1.73
CA GLY A 110 -18.01 7.34 -0.40
C GLY A 110 -17.04 7.13 0.77
N SER A 111 -15.73 7.24 0.54
CA SER A 111 -14.71 7.05 1.59
C SER A 111 -14.74 8.18 2.63
N ARG A 112 -15.10 7.86 3.87
CA ARG A 112 -15.09 8.82 4.99
C ARG A 112 -13.67 9.27 5.34
N ASP A 113 -12.69 8.39 5.24
CA ASP A 113 -11.30 8.73 5.55
C ASP A 113 -10.69 9.67 4.50
N ALA A 114 -11.11 9.56 3.24
CA ALA A 114 -10.73 10.51 2.20
C ALA A 114 -11.37 11.88 2.42
N THR A 115 -12.66 11.93 2.79
CA THR A 115 -13.33 13.18 3.17
C THR A 115 -12.64 13.85 4.36
N ARG A 116 -12.16 13.07 5.35
CA ARG A 116 -11.33 13.60 6.44
C ARG A 116 -10.02 14.18 5.91
N GLY A 117 -9.34 13.47 5.01
CA GLY A 117 -8.11 13.95 4.37
C GLY A 117 -8.28 15.28 3.63
N LEU A 118 -9.42 15.50 2.96
CA LEU A 118 -9.75 16.80 2.36
C LEU A 118 -9.93 17.92 3.40
N ALA A 119 -10.56 17.61 4.53
CA ALA A 119 -10.70 18.58 5.62
C ALA A 119 -9.35 18.95 6.23
N ASP A 120 -8.47 17.97 6.42
CA ASP A 120 -7.12 18.20 6.94
C ASP A 120 -6.27 19.03 5.96
N LEU A 121 -6.35 18.73 4.66
CA LEU A 121 -5.72 19.51 3.60
C LEU A 121 -6.20 20.97 3.61
N ARG A 122 -7.51 21.20 3.75
CA ARG A 122 -8.09 22.56 3.82
C ARG A 122 -7.54 23.34 5.01
N LYS A 123 -7.50 22.75 6.20
CA LYS A 123 -6.94 23.40 7.41
C LYS A 123 -5.47 23.80 7.23
N ILE A 124 -4.69 23.00 6.52
CA ILE A 124 -3.25 23.27 6.29
C ILE A 124 -3.06 24.40 5.26
N THR A 125 -3.86 24.40 4.20
CA THR A 125 -3.72 25.33 3.06
C THR A 125 -4.44 26.66 3.28
N HIS A 126 -5.49 26.64 4.10
CA HIS A 126 -6.31 27.78 4.48
C HIS A 126 -6.48 27.73 6.00
N PRO A 127 -5.40 27.97 6.78
CA PRO A 127 -5.53 28.08 8.22
C PRO A 127 -6.51 29.22 8.50
N ASP A 128 -7.50 28.98 9.37
CA ASP A 128 -8.47 30.00 9.75
C ASP A 128 -7.71 31.29 10.12
N VAL A 129 -7.87 32.32 9.29
CA VAL A 129 -7.37 33.66 9.59
C VAL A 129 -8.33 34.21 10.63
N ASN A 130 -8.10 33.87 11.89
CA ASN A 130 -8.76 34.54 13.00
C ASN A 130 -8.05 35.89 13.20
N ASP A 131 -8.76 36.96 12.86
CA ASP A 131 -8.57 38.31 13.41
C ASP A 131 -8.72 38.31 14.95
#